data_AF-A0A223I349-F1
#
_entry.id   AF-A0A223I349-F1
#
_cell.length_a   1.000
_cell.length_b   1.000
_cell.length_c   1.000
_cell.angle_alpha   90.00
_cell.angle_beta   90.00
_cell.angle_gamma   90.00
#
_symmetry.space_group_name_H-M   'P 1'
#
loop_
_entity.id
_entity.type
_entity.pdbx_description
1 polymer ?
#
loop_
_entity_poly.entity_id
_entity_poly.type
_entity_poly.pdbx_seq_one_letter_code
_entity_poly.pdbx_strand_id
1 'polypeptide(L)'
;MKYLKNSLGMTLIEVLVAIALFSIAAIPLLGVFHESVITNADSKIRTQEATIAQSIAEDIKAGNTNVSNWNIPSGYYLIEDPNQLKVDMGNGVTKYKISISKLQSNAQPFVLYAVAPSAEITGYTPPNVYTDDGNYDDIINRLKDIVTLVIVVTWATLFTLFVVLPKLGLGGVITIVNNIIDSWNKNIRTLKDIATNAAKSVNLKIPWWLKWW
;
A
#
# COMPACT_ATOMS: atom_id res chain seq x y z
N MET A 1 -16.02 -10.20 58.12
CA MET A 1 -15.49 -11.01 56.99
C MET A 1 -15.71 -10.25 55.70
N LYS A 2 -14.62 -9.96 55.00
CA LYS A 2 -14.57 -9.35 53.66
C LYS A 2 -15.32 -10.25 52.68
N TYR A 3 -16.30 -9.70 51.95
CA TYR A 3 -16.96 -10.40 50.85
C TYR A 3 -15.99 -10.48 49.67
N LEU A 4 -15.07 -11.45 49.72
CA LEU A 4 -14.41 -11.97 48.53
C LEU A 4 -15.44 -12.84 47.79
N LYS A 5 -16.29 -12.21 46.99
CA LYS A 5 -17.14 -12.91 46.03
C LYS A 5 -16.25 -13.32 44.86
N ASN A 6 -15.59 -14.47 45.00
CA ASN A 6 -14.90 -15.10 43.89
C ASN A 6 -15.93 -15.60 42.86
N SER A 7 -15.73 -15.57 41.53
CA SER A 7 -14.97 -14.68 40.61
C SER A 7 -14.84 -15.40 39.23
N LEU A 8 -15.91 -15.98 38.67
CA LEU A 8 -15.80 -16.82 37.46
C LEU A 8 -16.75 -16.44 36.32
N GLY A 9 -17.39 -15.28 36.40
CA GLY A 9 -18.18 -14.73 35.30
C GLY A 9 -17.88 -13.24 35.15
N MET A 10 -17.46 -12.84 33.96
CA MET A 10 -17.27 -11.42 33.61
C MET A 10 -18.64 -10.74 33.65
N THR A 11 -18.77 -9.68 34.43
CA THR A 11 -20.02 -8.92 34.47
C THR A 11 -20.26 -8.23 33.12
N LEU A 12 -21.52 -7.99 32.74
CA LEU A 12 -21.85 -7.33 31.47
C LEU A 12 -21.13 -5.98 31.32
N ILE A 13 -21.00 -5.24 32.42
CA ILE A 13 -20.29 -3.95 32.45
C ILE A 13 -18.78 -4.14 32.21
N GLU A 14 -18.15 -5.16 32.78
CA GLU A 14 -16.74 -5.48 32.53
C GLU A 14 -16.51 -5.91 31.08
N VAL A 15 -17.42 -6.70 30.49
CA VAL A 15 -17.35 -7.08 29.07
C VAL A 15 -17.43 -5.83 28.19
N LEU A 16 -18.39 -4.94 28.46
CA LEU A 16 -18.56 -3.69 27.69
C LEU A 16 -17.35 -2.78 27.83
N VAL A 17 -16.80 -2.63 29.04
CA VAL A 17 -15.61 -1.81 29.28
C VAL A 17 -14.37 -2.44 28.61
N ALA A 18 -14.21 -3.77 28.65
CA ALA A 18 -13.12 -4.46 27.99
C ALA A 18 -13.19 -4.32 26.45
N ILE A 19 -14.38 -4.48 25.85
CA ILE A 19 -14.58 -4.26 24.41
C ILE A 19 -14.33 -2.80 24.05
N ALA A 20 -14.76 -1.85 24.88
CA ALA A 20 -14.50 -0.42 24.64
C ALA A 20 -13.01 -0.09 24.67
N LEU A 21 -12.28 -0.55 25.69
CA LEU A 21 -10.83 -0.36 25.82
C LEU A 21 -10.07 -1.08 24.70
N PHE A 22 -10.48 -2.30 24.35
CA PHE A 22 -9.90 -3.05 23.23
C PHE A 22 -10.12 -2.32 21.91
N SER A 23 -11.30 -1.78 21.66
CA SER A 23 -11.62 -1.05 20.42
C SER A 23 -10.76 0.21 20.27
N ILE A 24 -10.56 0.96 21.36
CA ILE A 24 -9.69 2.14 21.35
C ILE A 24 -8.23 1.74 21.11
N ALA A 25 -7.75 0.67 21.74
CA ALA A 25 -6.39 0.17 21.59
C ALA A 25 -6.13 -0.49 20.22
N ALA A 26 -7.16 -1.08 19.60
CA ALA A 26 -7.04 -1.76 18.31
C ALA A 26 -6.76 -0.80 17.15
N ILE A 27 -7.23 0.44 17.22
CA ILE A 27 -7.05 1.45 16.16
C ILE A 27 -5.56 1.68 15.81
N PRO A 28 -4.68 2.06 16.76
CA PRO A 28 -3.26 2.24 16.45
C PRO A 28 -2.57 0.92 16.07
N LEU A 29 -2.98 -0.20 16.65
CA LEU A 29 -2.45 -1.53 16.33
C LEU A 29 -2.71 -1.91 14.86
N LEU A 30 -3.94 -1.72 14.38
CA LEU A 30 -4.30 -1.94 12.98
C LEU A 30 -3.49 -1.04 12.04
N GLY A 31 -3.24 0.21 12.43
CA GLY A 31 -2.38 1.12 11.66
C GLY A 31 -0.94 0.61 11.51
N VAL A 32 -0.33 0.13 12.60
CA VAL A 32 1.05 -0.41 12.57
C VAL A 32 1.12 -1.73 11.79
N PHE A 33 0.13 -2.62 11.96
CA PHE A 33 0.06 -3.86 11.20
C PHE A 33 -0.13 -3.60 9.69
N HIS A 34 -0.95 -2.62 9.34
CA HIS A 34 -1.16 -2.21 7.96
C HIS A 34 0.15 -1.76 7.31
N GLU A 35 0.86 -0.82 7.94
CA GLU A 35 2.15 -0.34 7.43
C GLU A 35 3.17 -1.47 7.35
N SER A 36 3.20 -2.36 8.32
CA SER A 36 4.12 -3.50 8.33
C SER A 36 3.88 -4.45 7.15
N VAL A 37 2.62 -4.74 6.81
CA VAL A 37 2.30 -5.62 5.67
C VAL A 37 2.62 -4.94 4.35
N ILE A 38 2.27 -3.66 4.18
CA ILE A 38 2.62 -2.90 2.97
C ILE A 38 4.13 -2.83 2.80
N THR A 39 4.86 -2.48 3.85
CA THR A 39 6.33 -2.33 3.80
C THR A 39 7.00 -3.66 3.50
N ASN A 40 6.49 -4.77 4.04
CA ASN A 40 7.02 -6.10 3.76
C ASN A 40 6.79 -6.52 2.29
N ALA A 41 5.59 -6.24 1.76
CA ALA A 41 5.27 -6.50 0.36
C ALA A 41 6.13 -5.64 -0.59
N ASP A 42 6.30 -4.35 -0.30
CA ASP A 42 7.15 -3.45 -1.09
C ASP A 42 8.63 -3.88 -1.03
N SER A 43 9.11 -4.29 0.14
CA SER A 43 10.47 -4.82 0.32
C SER A 43 10.71 -6.04 -0.56
N LYS A 44 9.75 -6.96 -0.63
CA LYS A 44 9.85 -8.15 -1.48
C LYS A 44 9.91 -7.80 -2.97
N ILE A 45 9.07 -6.86 -3.42
CA ILE A 45 9.10 -6.37 -4.80
C ILE A 45 10.47 -5.75 -5.11
N ARG A 46 10.99 -4.89 -4.23
CA ARG A 46 12.31 -4.27 -4.39
C ARG A 46 13.46 -5.29 -4.42
N THR A 47 13.39 -6.33 -3.59
CA THR A 47 14.38 -7.42 -3.63
C THR A 47 14.35 -8.15 -4.97
N GLN A 48 13.16 -8.38 -5.54
CA GLN A 48 13.03 -8.99 -6.87
C GLN A 48 13.56 -8.06 -7.97
N GLU A 49 13.22 -6.76 -7.95
CA GLU A 49 13.74 -5.77 -8.89
C GLU A 49 15.28 -5.68 -8.83
N ALA A 50 15.85 -5.69 -7.63
CA ALA A 50 17.30 -5.69 -7.42
C ALA A 50 17.97 -6.96 -7.95
N THR A 51 17.35 -8.12 -7.75
CA THR A 51 17.85 -9.41 -8.24
C THR A 51 17.85 -9.44 -9.77
N ILE A 52 16.78 -8.96 -10.40
CA ILE A 52 16.69 -8.86 -11.87
C ILE A 52 17.74 -7.87 -12.40
N ALA A 53 17.87 -6.69 -11.79
CA ALA A 53 18.86 -5.70 -12.20
C ALA A 53 20.29 -6.22 -12.04
N GLN A 54 20.56 -6.98 -10.98
CA GLN A 54 21.85 -7.63 -10.77
C GLN A 54 22.13 -8.71 -11.82
N SER A 55 21.15 -9.56 -12.13
CA SER A 55 21.27 -10.55 -13.20
C SER A 55 21.63 -9.88 -14.53
N ILE A 56 20.93 -8.80 -14.91
CA ILE A 56 21.24 -8.03 -16.12
C ILE A 56 22.64 -7.40 -16.06
N ALA A 57 23.06 -6.91 -14.90
CA ALA A 57 24.41 -6.38 -14.73
C ALA A 57 25.48 -7.47 -14.90
N GLU A 58 25.21 -8.70 -14.48
CA GLU A 58 26.08 -9.87 -14.69
C GLU A 58 26.12 -10.26 -16.18
N ASP A 59 24.97 -10.28 -16.87
CA ASP A 59 24.89 -10.49 -18.32
C ASP A 59 25.72 -9.45 -19.10
N ILE A 60 25.57 -8.16 -18.77
CA ILE A 60 26.32 -7.07 -19.41
C ILE A 60 27.82 -7.21 -19.14
N LYS A 61 28.23 -7.56 -17.91
CA LYS A 61 29.64 -7.81 -17.57
C LYS A 61 30.20 -9.01 -18.31
N ALA A 62 29.35 -10.00 -18.61
CA ALA A 62 29.68 -11.16 -19.41
C ALA A 62 29.62 -10.89 -20.93
N GLY A 63 29.40 -9.64 -21.35
CA GLY A 63 29.37 -9.23 -22.76
C GLY A 63 28.03 -9.48 -23.47
N ASN A 64 27.00 -9.96 -22.77
CA ASN A 64 25.64 -10.09 -23.28
C ASN A 64 24.87 -8.77 -23.13
N THR A 65 25.00 -7.89 -24.11
CA THR A 65 24.34 -6.59 -24.13
C THR A 65 22.97 -6.63 -24.83
N ASN A 66 22.59 -7.75 -25.45
CA ASN A 66 21.32 -7.86 -26.15
C ASN A 66 20.16 -8.07 -25.17
N VAL A 67 19.27 -7.08 -25.07
CA VAL A 67 18.12 -7.08 -24.17
C VAL A 67 17.21 -8.30 -24.34
N SER A 68 17.10 -8.83 -25.57
CA SER A 68 16.25 -10.00 -25.85
C SER A 68 16.76 -11.30 -25.21
N ASN A 69 18.03 -11.34 -24.79
CA ASN A 69 18.63 -12.49 -24.13
C ASN A 69 18.51 -12.45 -22.61
N TRP A 70 18.06 -11.32 -22.03
CA TRP A 70 17.98 -11.16 -20.60
C TRP A 70 16.71 -11.80 -20.03
N ASN A 71 16.88 -12.52 -18.93
CA ASN A 71 15.79 -13.22 -18.27
C ASN A 71 14.97 -12.24 -17.40
N ILE A 72 14.01 -11.55 -18.03
CA ILE A 72 13.07 -10.67 -17.34
C ILE A 72 11.74 -11.40 -17.13
N PRO A 73 11.32 -11.64 -15.88
CA PRO A 73 10.07 -12.32 -15.59
C PRO A 73 8.82 -11.55 -16.06
N SER A 74 7.71 -12.26 -16.34
CA SER A 74 6.48 -11.72 -16.94
C SER A 74 5.69 -10.68 -16.11
N GLY A 75 6.17 -10.32 -14.92
CA GLY A 75 5.63 -9.25 -14.07
C GLY A 75 6.48 -7.98 -14.04
N TYR A 76 7.63 -7.98 -14.72
CA TYR A 76 8.64 -6.92 -14.65
C TYR A 76 9.00 -6.42 -16.04
N TYR A 77 9.47 -5.18 -16.10
CA TYR A 77 9.93 -4.58 -17.34
C TYR A 77 11.11 -3.64 -17.09
N LEU A 78 11.93 -3.49 -18.14
CA LEU A 78 12.90 -2.42 -18.23
C LEU A 78 12.19 -1.13 -18.59
N ILE A 79 12.45 -0.07 -17.84
CA ILE A 79 11.92 1.26 -18.17
C ILE A 79 12.54 1.75 -19.48
N GLU A 80 13.84 1.55 -19.63
CA GLU A 80 14.64 1.97 -20.78
C GLU A 80 15.72 0.93 -21.06
N ASP A 81 16.12 0.80 -22.33
CA ASP A 81 17.22 -0.08 -22.73
C ASP A 81 18.55 0.46 -22.17
N PRO A 82 19.28 -0.31 -21.34
CA PRO A 82 20.57 0.10 -20.80
C PRO A 82 21.61 0.46 -21.86
N ASN A 83 21.49 -0.03 -23.09
CA ASN A 83 22.38 0.32 -24.20
C ASN A 83 22.17 1.74 -24.73
N GLN A 84 20.96 2.28 -24.60
CA GLN A 84 20.64 3.66 -24.98
C GLN A 84 21.12 4.67 -23.94
N LEU A 85 21.29 4.23 -22.69
CA LEU A 85 21.70 5.04 -21.55
C LEU A 85 23.15 4.79 -21.12
N LYS A 86 23.96 4.20 -22.00
CA LYS A 86 25.34 3.86 -21.69
C LYS A 86 26.27 5.07 -21.84
N VAL A 87 27.22 5.21 -20.92
CA VAL A 87 28.22 6.29 -20.93
C VAL A 87 29.59 5.66 -21.03
N ASP A 88 30.34 6.00 -22.09
CA ASP A 88 31.75 5.63 -22.19
C ASP A 88 32.54 6.39 -21.12
N MET A 89 33.26 5.65 -20.27
CA MET A 89 34.09 6.21 -19.21
C MET A 89 35.56 6.35 -19.65
N GLY A 90 35.90 5.96 -20.87
CA GLY A 90 37.27 5.81 -21.33
C GLY A 90 37.91 4.51 -20.85
N ASN A 91 39.12 4.22 -21.35
CA ASN A 91 39.91 3.02 -21.01
C ASN A 91 39.19 1.68 -21.28
N GLY A 92 38.26 1.64 -22.24
CA GLY A 92 37.55 0.41 -22.63
C GLY A 92 36.47 -0.02 -21.64
N VAL A 93 35.94 0.92 -20.86
CA VAL A 93 34.91 0.66 -19.84
C VAL A 93 33.68 1.52 -20.10
N THR A 94 32.51 0.93 -19.92
CA THR A 94 31.22 1.60 -20.13
C THR A 94 30.34 1.48 -18.90
N LYS A 95 29.68 2.59 -18.54
CA LYS A 95 28.64 2.64 -17.52
C LYS A 95 27.30 2.30 -18.14
N TYR A 96 26.54 1.40 -17.53
CA TYR A 96 25.17 1.08 -17.91
C TYR A 96 24.22 1.47 -16.77
N LYS A 97 23.08 2.05 -17.12
CA LYS A 97 21.98 2.32 -16.18
C LYS A 97 20.88 1.28 -16.42
N ILE A 98 20.63 0.45 -15.43
CA ILE A 98 19.62 -0.61 -15.47
C ILE A 98 18.47 -0.15 -14.58
N SER A 99 17.28 0.01 -15.15
CA SER A 99 16.09 0.47 -14.41
C SER A 99 14.96 -0.54 -14.56
N ILE A 100 14.61 -1.21 -13.47
CA ILE A 100 13.59 -2.27 -13.43
C ILE A 100 12.38 -1.77 -12.65
N SER A 101 11.20 -2.09 -13.17
CA SER A 101 9.92 -1.83 -12.50
C SER A 101 8.97 -2.99 -12.66
N LYS A 102 8.10 -3.19 -11.68
CA LYS A 102 6.97 -4.12 -11.76
C LYS A 102 5.79 -3.52 -12.55
N LEU A 103 5.18 -4.31 -13.43
CA LEU A 103 3.95 -3.94 -14.15
C LEU A 103 2.86 -3.49 -13.17
N GLN A 104 2.17 -2.40 -13.50
CA GLN A 104 1.06 -1.83 -12.71
C GLN A 104 1.45 -1.36 -11.28
N SER A 105 2.73 -1.31 -10.95
CA SER A 105 3.20 -0.71 -9.71
C SER A 105 3.33 0.82 -9.85
N ASN A 106 2.86 1.55 -8.84
CA ASN A 106 3.13 2.99 -8.70
C ASN A 106 4.42 3.26 -7.89
N ALA A 107 5.17 2.21 -7.51
CA ALA A 107 6.42 2.36 -6.80
C ALA A 107 7.50 2.96 -7.71
N GLN A 108 8.43 3.70 -7.11
CA GLN A 108 9.60 4.18 -7.85
C GLN A 108 10.44 2.99 -8.30
N PRO A 109 10.94 3.00 -9.54
CA PRO A 109 11.71 1.89 -10.07
C PRO A 109 13.04 1.72 -9.37
N PHE A 110 13.49 0.48 -9.30
CA PHE A 110 14.84 0.19 -8.86
C PHE A 110 15.84 0.54 -9.96
N VAL A 111 16.88 1.31 -9.62
CA VAL A 111 17.94 1.73 -10.54
C VAL A 111 19.28 1.22 -10.06
N LEU A 112 19.97 0.47 -10.90
CA LEU A 112 21.33 -0.01 -10.69
C LEU A 112 22.26 0.56 -11.75
N TYR A 113 23.45 1.01 -11.34
CA TYR A 113 24.50 1.39 -12.27
C TYR A 113 25.55 0.29 -12.32
N ALA A 114 25.70 -0.33 -13.48
CA ALA A 114 26.72 -1.35 -13.74
C ALA A 114 27.88 -0.75 -14.53
N VAL A 115 29.10 -1.26 -14.29
CA VAL A 115 30.30 -0.87 -15.03
C VAL A 115 30.89 -2.15 -15.61
N ALA A 116 31.09 -2.17 -16.93
CA ALA A 116 31.48 -3.35 -17.69
C ALA A 116 32.44 -2.99 -18.83
N PRO A 117 33.26 -3.94 -19.29
CA PRO A 117 34.13 -3.73 -20.46
C PRO A 117 33.31 -3.49 -21.73
N SER A 118 33.83 -2.66 -22.63
CA SER A 118 33.14 -2.26 -23.87
C SER A 118 33.11 -3.34 -24.98
N ALA A 119 33.60 -4.55 -24.71
CA ALA A 119 33.74 -5.62 -25.70
C ALA A 119 32.60 -6.65 -25.59
N GLU A 120 32.09 -7.11 -26.75
CA GLU A 120 31.08 -8.16 -26.84
C GLU A 120 31.74 -9.54 -26.67
N ILE A 121 31.19 -10.39 -25.80
CA ILE A 121 31.66 -11.76 -25.57
C ILE A 121 30.53 -12.72 -25.97
N THR A 122 30.85 -13.73 -26.79
CA THR A 122 29.86 -14.56 -27.52
C THR A 122 29.45 -15.86 -26.81
N GLY A 123 29.94 -16.12 -25.60
CA GLY A 123 29.67 -17.35 -24.84
C GLY A 123 29.14 -17.06 -23.45
N TYR A 124 27.81 -17.04 -23.27
CA TYR A 124 27.18 -16.85 -21.96
C TYR A 124 25.79 -17.51 -21.90
N THR A 125 25.47 -18.07 -20.73
CA THR A 125 24.13 -18.58 -20.40
C THR A 125 23.54 -17.74 -19.27
N PRO A 126 22.37 -17.11 -19.48
CA PRO A 126 21.78 -16.20 -18.50
C PRO A 126 21.43 -16.90 -17.17
N PRO A 127 21.49 -16.19 -16.04
CA PRO A 127 21.11 -16.73 -14.74
C PRO A 127 19.61 -16.99 -14.70
N ASN A 128 19.21 -18.07 -14.03
CA ASN A 128 17.80 -18.31 -13.75
C ASN A 128 17.35 -17.40 -12.60
N VAL A 129 16.51 -16.42 -12.91
CA VAL A 129 15.80 -15.62 -11.92
C VAL A 129 14.51 -16.35 -11.59
N TYR A 130 14.34 -16.74 -10.33
CA TYR A 130 13.08 -17.31 -9.84
C TYR A 130 12.18 -16.18 -9.35
N THR A 131 11.04 -15.98 -10.02
CA THR A 131 9.96 -15.15 -9.49
C THR A 131 9.01 -15.97 -8.64
N ASP A 132 8.67 -15.41 -7.49
CA ASP A 132 7.51 -15.83 -6.72
C ASP A 132 6.32 -15.00 -7.22
N ASP A 133 5.38 -15.65 -7.92
CA ASP A 133 4.20 -15.05 -8.57
C ASP A 133 3.11 -14.62 -7.56
N GLY A 134 3.50 -14.28 -6.33
CA GLY A 134 2.58 -13.77 -5.33
C GLY A 134 1.88 -12.49 -5.81
N ASN A 135 0.55 -12.49 -5.76
CA ASN A 135 -0.29 -11.32 -6.08
C ASN A 135 -0.27 -10.29 -4.94
N TYR A 136 0.90 -9.70 -4.69
CA TYR A 136 1.11 -8.72 -3.62
C TYR A 136 0.31 -7.43 -3.82
N ASP A 137 -0.02 -7.09 -5.07
CA ASP A 137 -0.76 -5.86 -5.39
C ASP A 137 -2.23 -5.96 -4.98
N ASP A 138 -2.86 -7.13 -5.18
CA ASP A 138 -4.21 -7.40 -4.66
C ASP A 138 -4.24 -7.35 -3.13
N ILE A 139 -3.20 -7.87 -2.46
CA ILE A 139 -3.08 -7.81 -1.00
C ILE A 139 -2.97 -6.36 -0.52
N ILE A 140 -2.07 -5.56 -1.11
CA ILE A 140 -1.88 -4.14 -0.76
C ILE A 140 -3.16 -3.35 -1.02
N ASN A 141 -3.82 -3.55 -2.16
CA ASN A 141 -5.04 -2.82 -2.51
C ASN A 141 -6.21 -3.20 -1.59
N ARG A 142 -6.39 -4.49 -1.27
CA ARG A 142 -7.38 -4.95 -0.29
C ARG A 142 -7.14 -4.36 1.10
N LEU A 143 -5.88 -4.27 1.55
CA LEU A 143 -5.53 -3.68 2.84
C LEU A 143 -5.83 -2.18 2.89
N LYS A 144 -5.48 -1.43 1.84
CA LYS A 144 -5.83 -0.01 1.70
C LYS A 144 -7.34 0.22 1.72
N ASP A 145 -8.10 -0.64 1.07
CA ASP A 145 -9.55 -0.61 1.06
C ASP A 145 -10.14 -0.85 2.46
N ILE A 146 -9.62 -1.84 3.20
CA ILE A 146 -10.06 -2.13 4.57
C ILE A 146 -9.78 -0.96 5.51
N VAL A 147 -8.58 -0.37 5.45
CA VAL A 147 -8.20 0.77 6.30
C VAL A 147 -9.09 1.98 5.99
N THR A 148 -9.33 2.23 4.71
CA THR A 148 -10.22 3.30 4.25
C THR A 148 -11.64 3.11 4.77
N LEU A 149 -12.17 1.87 4.69
CA LEU A 149 -13.47 1.51 5.25
C LEU A 149 -13.55 1.83 6.75
N VAL A 150 -12.55 1.39 7.53
CA VAL A 150 -12.52 1.61 8.99
C VAL A 150 -12.54 3.10 9.31
N ILE A 151 -11.71 3.89 8.63
CA ILE A 151 -11.64 5.35 8.82
C ILE A 151 -13.00 6.00 8.52
N VAL A 152 -13.64 5.63 7.41
CA VAL A 152 -14.96 6.15 7.01
C VAL A 152 -16.04 5.80 8.03
N VAL A 153 -16.08 4.55 8.50
CA VAL A 153 -17.05 4.09 9.50
C VAL A 153 -16.85 4.82 10.84
N THR A 154 -15.61 4.96 11.31
CA THR A 154 -15.31 5.70 12.54
C THR A 154 -15.73 7.17 12.41
N TRP A 155 -15.37 7.83 11.31
CA TRP A 155 -15.78 9.20 11.05
C TRP A 155 -17.30 9.35 11.01
N ALA A 156 -18.00 8.46 10.29
CA ALA A 156 -19.45 8.48 10.17
C ALA A 156 -20.13 8.33 11.54
N THR A 157 -19.61 7.43 12.38
CA THR A 157 -20.10 7.21 13.74
C THR A 157 -19.92 8.47 14.58
N LEU A 158 -18.73 9.09 14.57
CA LEU A 158 -18.49 10.32 15.34
C LEU A 158 -19.32 11.51 14.83
N PHE A 159 -19.43 11.68 13.51
CA PHE A 159 -20.22 12.75 12.91
C PHE A 159 -21.71 12.60 13.22
N THR A 160 -22.25 11.38 13.10
CA THR A 160 -23.65 11.11 13.42
C THR A 160 -23.95 11.32 14.90
N LEU A 161 -23.12 10.81 15.80
CA LEU A 161 -23.37 10.82 17.25
C LEU A 161 -23.17 12.23 17.85
N PHE A 162 -22.13 12.96 17.44
CA PHE A 162 -21.77 14.24 18.06
C PHE A 162 -22.22 15.48 17.29
N VAL A 163 -22.56 15.38 16.00
CA VAL A 163 -22.92 16.55 15.18
C VAL A 163 -24.37 16.47 14.69
N VAL A 164 -24.77 15.33 14.13
CA VAL A 164 -26.06 15.18 13.46
C VAL A 164 -27.17 14.92 14.47
N LEU A 165 -26.99 13.92 15.34
CA LEU A 165 -27.99 13.52 16.33
C LEU A 165 -28.40 14.70 17.26
N PRO A 166 -27.48 15.54 17.77
CA PRO A 166 -27.86 16.67 18.61
C PRO A 166 -28.57 17.80 17.87
N LYS A 167 -28.37 17.94 16.54
CA LYS A 167 -28.89 19.07 15.75
C LYS A 167 -30.14 18.74 14.93
N LEU A 168 -30.24 17.51 14.44
CA LEU A 168 -31.24 17.08 13.46
C LEU A 168 -31.99 15.81 13.90
N GLY A 169 -31.63 15.22 15.04
CA GLY A 169 -32.24 14.00 15.54
C GLY A 169 -32.03 12.79 14.62
N LEU A 170 -32.81 11.73 14.85
CA LEU A 170 -32.70 10.44 14.15
C LEU A 170 -32.94 10.55 12.63
N GLY A 171 -33.80 11.47 12.18
CA GLY A 171 -34.07 11.69 10.76
C GLY A 171 -32.83 12.16 9.99
N GLY A 172 -32.04 13.07 10.57
CA GLY A 172 -30.78 13.51 9.98
C GLY A 172 -29.73 12.40 9.92
N VAL A 173 -29.72 11.50 10.91
CA VAL A 173 -28.79 10.36 10.94
C VAL A 173 -29.05 9.40 9.77
N ILE A 174 -30.31 9.08 9.49
CA ILE A 174 -30.70 8.20 8.37
C ILE A 174 -30.23 8.80 7.03
N THR A 175 -30.44 10.10 6.83
CA THR A 175 -30.01 10.79 5.59
C THR A 175 -28.49 10.74 5.39
N ILE A 176 -27.71 10.89 6.47
CA ILE A 176 -26.25 10.80 6.41
C ILE A 176 -25.79 9.39 6.04
N VAL A 177 -26.33 8.38 6.72
CA VAL A 177 -25.97 6.98 6.49
C VAL A 177 -26.26 6.58 5.04
N ASN A 178 -27.44 6.93 4.52
CA ASN A 178 -27.80 6.66 3.12
C ASN A 178 -26.84 7.33 2.13
N ASN A 179 -26.44 8.60 2.36
CA ASN A 179 -25.49 9.29 1.49
C ASN A 179 -24.08 8.68 1.51
N ILE A 180 -23.64 8.16 2.66
CA ILE A 180 -22.35 7.47 2.78
C ILE A 180 -22.38 6.15 2.00
N ILE A 181 -23.47 5.37 2.14
CA ILE A 181 -23.69 4.13 1.38
C ILE A 181 -23.72 4.42 -0.13
N ASP A 182 -24.44 5.46 -0.55
CA ASP A 182 -24.49 5.87 -1.96
C ASP A 182 -23.13 6.32 -2.49
N SER A 183 -22.33 7.03 -1.68
CA SER A 183 -20.97 7.44 -2.06
C SER A 183 -20.05 6.22 -2.22
N TRP A 184 -20.19 5.23 -1.33
CA TRP A 184 -19.46 3.97 -1.42
C TRP A 184 -19.82 3.18 -2.68
N ASN A 185 -21.10 3.07 -3.00
CA ASN A 185 -21.60 2.41 -4.22
C ASN A 185 -21.13 3.11 -5.52
N LYS A 186 -20.86 4.42 -5.46
CA LYS A 186 -20.30 5.22 -6.56
C LYS A 186 -18.76 5.17 -6.63
N ASN A 187 -18.13 4.27 -5.87
CA ASN A 187 -16.69 4.09 -5.80
C ASN A 187 -15.91 5.34 -5.33
N ILE A 188 -16.57 6.22 -4.54
CA ILE A 188 -15.90 7.34 -3.87
C ILE A 188 -15.29 6.79 -2.58
N ARG A 189 -13.96 6.76 -2.49
CA ARG A 189 -13.23 6.14 -1.36
C ARG A 189 -12.49 7.13 -0.47
N THR A 190 -12.37 8.39 -0.87
CA THR A 190 -11.71 9.44 -0.11
C THR A 190 -12.61 9.92 1.02
N LEU A 191 -12.09 9.92 2.25
CA LEU A 191 -12.83 10.41 3.43
C LEU A 191 -13.34 11.84 3.21
N LYS A 192 -12.50 12.72 2.62
CA LYS A 192 -12.85 14.12 2.32
C LYS A 192 -14.12 14.25 1.49
N ASP A 193 -14.26 13.47 0.43
CA ASP A 193 -15.36 13.60 -0.51
C ASP A 193 -16.64 12.99 0.07
N ILE A 194 -16.54 11.84 0.73
CA ILE A 194 -17.64 11.23 1.49
C ILE A 194 -18.14 12.19 2.56
N ALA A 195 -17.23 12.74 3.36
CA ALA A 195 -17.56 13.66 4.44
C ALA A 195 -18.21 14.95 3.93
N THR A 196 -17.69 15.52 2.84
CA THR A 196 -18.22 16.75 2.24
C THR A 196 -19.61 16.52 1.64
N ASN A 197 -19.83 15.39 0.96
CA ASN A 197 -21.13 15.05 0.37
C ASN A 197 -22.18 14.78 1.46
N ALA A 198 -21.81 14.01 2.48
CA ALA A 198 -22.68 13.74 3.63
C ALA A 198 -23.06 15.05 4.35
N ALA A 199 -22.10 15.91 4.65
CA ALA A 199 -22.35 17.17 5.33
C ALA A 199 -23.23 18.14 4.51
N LYS A 200 -23.04 18.21 3.19
CA LYS A 200 -23.89 18.97 2.26
C LYS A 200 -25.34 18.46 2.26
N SER A 201 -25.54 17.14 2.31
CA SER A 201 -26.89 16.53 2.25
C SER A 201 -27.82 16.96 3.39
N VAL A 202 -27.24 17.35 4.53
CA VAL A 202 -27.98 17.83 5.71
C VAL A 202 -27.71 19.30 6.04
N ASN A 203 -27.06 20.02 5.13
CA ASN A 203 -26.67 21.42 5.28
C ASN A 203 -25.92 21.72 6.60
N LEU A 204 -25.03 20.81 7.02
CA LEU A 204 -24.20 20.98 8.21
C LEU A 204 -22.74 21.24 7.85
N LYS A 205 -22.08 22.07 8.66
CA LYS A 205 -20.63 22.27 8.57
C LYS A 205 -19.91 21.19 9.38
N ILE A 206 -18.86 20.62 8.79
CA ILE A 206 -17.99 19.65 9.46
C ILE A 206 -17.08 20.39 10.45
N PRO A 207 -17.09 20.02 11.75
CA PRO A 207 -16.19 20.59 12.74
C PRO A 207 -14.72 20.37 12.38
N TRP A 208 -13.85 21.31 12.78
CA TRP A 208 -12.41 21.23 12.50
C TRP A 208 -11.77 19.95 13.09
N TRP A 209 -12.20 19.53 14.27
CA TRP A 209 -11.71 18.33 14.96
C TRP A 209 -12.15 17.01 14.30
N LEU A 210 -12.98 17.05 13.26
CA LEU A 210 -13.39 15.89 12.45
C LEU A 210 -12.73 15.87 11.07
N LYS A 211 -11.85 16.84 10.77
CA LYS A 211 -11.13 16.95 9.50
C LYS A 211 -9.74 16.32 9.63
N TRP A 212 -9.67 14.99 9.61
CA TRP A 212 -8.42 14.23 9.72
C TRP A 212 -7.82 13.83 8.37
N TRP A 213 -8.21 14.51 7.31
CA TRP A 213 -7.76 14.30 5.93
C TRP A 213 -7.04 15.54 5.40
#